data_AF-A0A349SDJ5-F1
#
_entry.id   AF-A0A349SDJ5-F1
#
_cell.length_a   1.000
_cell.length_b   1.000
_cell.length_c   1.000
_cell.angle_alpha   90.00
_cell.angle_beta   90.00
_cell.angle_gamma   90.00
#
_symmetry.space_group_name_H-M   'P 1'
#
loop_
_entity.id
_entity.type
_entity.pdbx_description
1 polymer ?
#
loop_
_entity_poly.entity_id
_entity_poly.type
_entity_poly.pdbx_seq_one_letter_code
_entity_poly.pdbx_strand_id
1 'polypeptide(L)' 'MSAEQVLEWVSGSDPVWSVIWLHGLGADNTDFQDLPRLLKLPPNEAVRFLLPNAPKRPITLNGGVVMRGWYDIMGL' A
#
# COMPACT_ATOMS: atom_id res chain seq x y z
N MET A 1 2.53 16.54 -12.79
CA MET A 1 2.75 15.72 -11.58
C MET A 1 1.52 14.84 -11.43
N SER A 2 1.57 13.57 -11.84
CA SER A 2 0.44 12.67 -11.63
C SER A 2 0.37 12.38 -10.13
N ALA A 3 -0.76 12.65 -9.48
CA ALA A 3 -1.00 12.22 -8.12
C ALA A 3 -0.65 10.73 -8.02
N GLU A 4 0.21 10.36 -7.06
CA GLU A 4 0.57 8.98 -6.84
C GLU A 4 -0.71 8.18 -6.57
N GLN A 5 -1.05 7.28 -7.48
CA GLN A 5 -2.31 6.55 -7.45
C GLN A 5 -2.38 5.70 -6.19
N VAL A 6 -3.41 5.94 -5.37
CA VAL A 6 -3.85 5.05 -4.30
C VAL A 6 -4.80 4.04 -4.92
N LEU A 7 -4.54 2.75 -4.70
CA LEU A 7 -5.50 1.71 -5.03
C LEU A 7 -6.52 1.63 -3.90
N GLU A 8 -7.78 1.77 -4.24
CA GLU A 8 -8.88 1.80 -3.29
C GLU A 8 -9.86 0.66 -3.59
N TRP A 9 -10.27 -0.03 -2.54
CA TRP A 9 -11.31 -1.06 -2.61
C TRP A 9 -12.21 -0.98 -1.38
N VAL A 10 -13.50 -1.25 -1.56
CA VAL A 10 -14.50 -1.19 -0.48
C VAL A 10 -15.29 -2.50 -0.45
N SER A 11 -15.40 -3.13 0.73
CA SER A 11 -16.09 -4.42 0.87
C SER A 11 -17.61 -4.34 0.90
N GLY A 12 -18.19 -3.16 1.13
CA GLY A 12 -19.63 -2.95 1.25
C GLY A 12 -20.01 -1.47 1.29
N SER A 13 -21.29 -1.14 1.42
CA SER A 13 -21.76 0.25 1.56
C SER A 13 -21.40 0.83 2.94
N ASP A 14 -21.21 2.15 3.00
CA ASP A 14 -21.01 2.92 4.24
C ASP A 14 -19.94 2.33 5.19
N PRO A 15 -18.68 2.16 4.73
CA PRO A 15 -17.64 1.59 5.56
C PRO A 15 -17.35 2.48 6.77
N VAL A 16 -17.41 1.90 7.97
CA VAL A 16 -17.02 2.58 9.23
C VAL A 16 -15.58 2.26 9.64
N TRP A 17 -14.94 1.31 8.95
CA TRP A 17 -13.56 0.90 9.18
C TRP A 17 -12.68 1.21 7.98
N SER A 18 -11.39 1.41 8.25
CA SER A 18 -10.38 1.58 7.20
C SER A 18 -9.11 0.80 7.52
N VAL A 19 -8.55 0.19 6.48
CA VAL A 19 -7.23 -0.43 6.48
C VAL A 19 -6.35 0.33 5.50
N ILE A 20 -5.25 0.87 5.98
CA ILE A 20 -4.21 1.45 5.13
C ILE A 20 -3.04 0.46 5.10
N TRP A 21 -2.71 -0.05 3.93
CA TRP A 21 -1.69 -1.08 3.77
C TRP A 21 -0.50 -0.54 2.97
N LEU A 22 0.67 -0.48 3.62
CA LEU A 22 1.90 0.02 3.04
C LEU A 22 2.73 -1.17 2.56
N HIS A 23 3.01 -1.23 1.26
CA HIS A 23 3.86 -2.26 0.68
C HIS A 23 5.32 -2.14 1.15
N GLY A 24 6.10 -3.20 0.96
CA GLY A 24 7.54 -3.25 1.29
C GLY A 24 8.42 -2.46 0.31
N LEU A 25 9.72 -2.37 0.60
CA LEU A 25 10.71 -1.69 -0.25
C LEU A 25 10.68 -2.24 -1.69
N GLY A 26 10.63 -1.36 -2.68
CA GLY A 26 10.71 -1.72 -4.10
C GLY A 26 9.42 -2.27 -4.72
N ALA A 27 8.44 -2.66 -3.91
CA ALA A 27 7.10 -3.07 -4.37
C ALA A 27 6.22 -1.88 -4.76
N ASP A 28 4.98 -2.14 -5.17
CA ASP A 28 3.96 -1.13 -5.43
C ASP A 28 2.60 -1.50 -4.81
N ASN A 29 1.59 -0.67 -5.03
CA ASN A 29 0.24 -0.87 -4.46
C ASN A 29 -0.53 -2.09 -5.00
N THR A 30 -0.05 -2.77 -6.05
CA THR A 30 -0.72 -3.95 -6.60
C THR A 30 -0.24 -5.26 -5.98
N ASP A 31 0.89 -5.25 -5.28
CA ASP A 31 1.53 -6.41 -4.65
C ASP A 31 0.58 -7.13 -3.66
N PHE A 32 -0.37 -6.39 -3.08
CA PHE A 32 -1.39 -6.88 -2.15
C PHE A 32 -2.83 -6.56 -2.58
N GLN A 33 -3.10 -6.34 -3.86
CA GLN A 33 -4.45 -5.99 -4.34
C GLN A 33 -5.52 -7.04 -3.98
N ASP A 34 -5.11 -8.31 -3.86
CA ASP A 34 -6.01 -9.43 -3.53
C ASP A 34 -6.17 -9.63 -2.01
N LEU A 35 -5.33 -8.99 -1.19
CA LEU A 35 -5.39 -9.09 0.28
C LEU A 35 -6.80 -8.86 0.85
N PRO A 36 -7.59 -7.86 0.40
CA PRO A 36 -8.92 -7.64 0.96
C PRO A 36 -9.87 -8.84 0.80
N ARG A 37 -9.67 -9.67 -0.23
CA ARG A 37 -10.47 -10.89 -0.47
C ARG A 37 -9.97 -12.09 0.34
N LEU A 38 -8.71 -12.07 0.76
CA LEU A 38 -8.08 -13.13 1.55
C LEU A 38 -8.33 -12.96 3.04
N LEU A 39 -8.50 -11.71 3.49
CA LEU A 39 -8.94 -11.40 4.84
C LEU A 39 -10.39 -11.85 4.98
N LYS A 40 -10.62 -12.94 5.73
CA LYS A 40 -11.94 -13.48 6.06
C LYS A 40 -12.69 -12.55 7.01
N LEU A 41 -12.98 -11.33 6.55
CA LEU A 41 -13.67 -10.31 7.32
C LEU A 41 -15.08 -10.80 7.71
N PRO A 42 -15.60 -10.39 8.87
CA PRO A 42 -16.99 -10.67 9.21
C PRO A 42 -17.92 -10.13 8.11
N PRO A 43 -18.95 -10.89 7.71
CA PRO A 43 -19.79 -10.55 6.55
C PRO A 43 -20.60 -9.25 6.74
N ASN A 44 -20.74 -8.79 7.98
CA ASN A 44 -21.52 -7.60 8.34
C ASN A 44 -20.66 -6.33 8.49
N GLU A 45 -19.35 -6.42 8.25
CA GLU A 45 -18.43 -5.29 8.43
C GLU A 45 -17.96 -4.76 7.07
N ALA A 46 -18.41 -3.56 6.71
CA ALA A 46 -17.90 -2.83 5.55
C ALA A 46 -16.57 -2.15 5.91
N VAL A 47 -15.53 -2.46 5.13
CA VAL A 47 -14.17 -1.99 5.34
C VAL A 47 -13.66 -1.34 4.06
N ARG A 48 -13.08 -0.16 4.21
CA ARG A 48 -12.36 0.55 3.15
C ARG A 48 -10.89 0.17 3.19
N PHE A 49 -10.34 -0.29 2.07
CA PHE A 49 -8.93 -0.61 1.91
C PHE A 49 -8.25 0.44 1.04
N LEU A 50 -7.14 0.97 1.54
CA LEU A 50 -6.31 1.98 0.88
C LEU A 50 -4.88 1.46 0.76
N LEU A 51 -4.43 1.24 -0.48
CA LEU A 51 -3.10 0.75 -0.82
C LEU A 51 -2.36 1.88 -1.55
N PRO A 52 -1.67 2.78 -0.83
CA PRO A 52 -0.88 3.83 -1.45
C PRO A 52 0.41 3.28 -2.06
N ASN A 53 0.93 4.02 -3.04
CA ASN A 53 2.28 3.83 -3.55
C ASN A 53 3.27 4.67 -2.74
N ALA A 54 4.41 4.09 -2.37
CA ALA A 54 5.53 4.89 -1.89
C ALA A 54 6.12 5.72 -3.06
N PRO A 55 6.64 6.93 -2.78
CA PRO A 55 7.31 7.71 -3.80
C PRO A 55 8.58 7.03 -4.28
N LYS A 56 8.94 7.29 -5.54
CA LYS A 56 10.23 6.86 -6.10
C LYS A 56 11.33 7.75 -5.55
N ARG A 57 12.33 7.16 -4.90
CA ARG A 57 13.49 7.86 -4.34
C ARG A 57 14.75 6.97 -4.38
N PRO A 58 15.95 7.54 -4.36
CA PRO A 58 17.18 6.75 -4.16
C PRO A 58 17.18 6.11 -2.78
N ILE A 59 17.70 4.89 -2.69
CA ILE A 59 17.82 4.12 -1.44
C ILE A 59 19.29 3.81 -1.17
N THR A 60 19.83 4.31 -0.06
CA THR A 60 21.26 4.26 0.31
C THR A 60 21.75 2.83 0.46
N LEU A 61 21.01 1.96 1.14
CA LEU A 61 21.33 0.53 1.34
C LEU A 61 21.49 -0.20 0.00
N ASN A 62 20.75 0.24 -1.03
CA ASN A 62 20.79 -0.33 -2.38
C ASN A 62 21.68 0.48 -3.32
N GLY A 63 22.70 1.18 -2.80
CA GLY A 63 23.67 1.92 -3.61
C GLY A 63 23.07 3.11 -4.38
N GLY A 64 21.98 3.69 -3.86
CA GLY A 64 21.31 4.85 -4.48
C GLY A 64 20.35 4.50 -5.63
N VAL A 65 20.05 3.22 -5.85
CA VAL A 65 19.05 2.79 -6.85
C VAL A 65 17.70 3.44 -6.56
N VAL A 66 17.10 4.06 -7.59
CA VAL A 66 15.79 4.70 -7.48
C VAL A 66 14.68 3.66 -7.57
N MET A 67 13.97 3.47 -6.46
CA MET A 67 12.82 2.57 -6.36
C MET A 67 11.77 3.15 -5.43
N ARG A 68 10.63 2.48 -5.28
CA ARG A 68 9.60 2.90 -4.33
C ARG A 68 10.07 2.66 -2.90
N GLY A 69 10.08 3.70 -2.07
CA GLY A 69 10.47 3.62 -0.67
C GLY A 69 9.83 4.73 0.18
N TRP A 70 9.32 4.36 1.35
CA TRP A 70 8.67 5.30 2.28
C TRP A 70 9.67 6.27 2.93
N TYR A 71 10.87 5.76 3.19
CA TYR A 71 12.01 6.46 3.76
C TYR A 71 13.29 5.89 3.14
N ASP A 72 14.40 6.62 3.26
CA ASP A 72 15.70 6.08 2.90
C ASP A 72 16.16 5.06 3.95
N ILE A 73 16.84 4.01 3.52
CA ILE A 73 17.35 2.94 4.37
C ILE A 73 18.87 2.96 4.24
N MET A 74 19.60 3.09 5.34
CA MET A 74 21.06 3.24 5.33
C MET A 74 21.82 1.96 5.73
N GLY A 75 21.13 1.00 6.35
CA GLY A 75 21.72 -0.22 6.93
C GLY A 75 20.64 -1.19 7.39
N LEU A 76 21.03 -2.43 7.70
CA LEU A 76 20.20 -3.44 8.37
C LEU A 76 20.42 -3.42 9.89
#